data_AF-A0A812NB34-F1
#
_entry.id   AF-A0A812NB34-F1
#
_cell.length_a   1.000
_cell.length_b   1.000
_cell.length_c   1.000
_cell.angle_alpha   90.00
_cell.angle_beta   90.00
_cell.angle_gamma   90.00
#
_symmetry.space_group_name_H-M   'P 1'
#
loop_
_entity.id
_entity.type
_entity.pdbx_description
1 polymer ?
#
loop_
_entity_poly.entity_id
_entity_poly.type
_entity_poly.pdbx_seq_one_letter_code
_entity_poly.pdbx_strand_id
1 'polypeptide(L)'
;MSAAQEAQGDESESDSYDLAEPRSLIAFLSDVDVRLVRLEYLIELRESGRVLPRRQEAEKERTASGQPALVGVDELKDVMIDGVTAHMSTMVRSPSPMRVTVHIVSVSHVWESMQHPDPWRFQLDHIVDAYRPKQLDSLVWIFLDFVSLHQYRRDPDQESLFRRALKDMHVLYAHEAIKVHRIEELTPQSVRDGCVAGSSRIPVYWDAEQTVMDIPIWELKLNFTPYAARGWCQAERQWAALRASLKGASVPLPPEMFRSQMRQLKFTHQDDSETVFELQKKVFHQKVSSTTRLLVEDLDAEGLAVLLAALPSYHKLQELVVNALPEHVWKLVPTVVESGARELQVECESLRDEDAVALAADLSKEACAHLEQLHLKCATIGELGSNALRHMSAHRGATSRSALDFALTVADRAGQEAEHAERAPPAPLGHPGQPRATLRVLVSKRKRPQRPDPPMQVPAESGHADSPSFGGVSALVEPQ
;
A
#
# COMPACT_ATOMS: atom_id res chain seq x y z
N MET A 1 -36.20 36.54 8.97
CA MET A 1 -37.58 36.07 8.69
C MET A 1 -37.53 35.41 7.32
N SER A 2 -37.12 34.14 7.30
CA SER A 2 -37.97 32.94 7.26
C SER A 2 -38.41 32.59 5.83
N ALA A 3 -37.59 31.78 5.18
CA ALA A 3 -38.01 30.78 4.22
C ALA A 3 -36.92 29.69 4.22
N ALA A 4 -36.78 29.06 5.39
CA ALA A 4 -36.11 27.79 5.57
C ALA A 4 -37.21 26.78 5.84
N GLN A 5 -37.46 25.87 4.89
CA GLN A 5 -37.98 24.53 5.10
C GLN A 5 -38.28 23.89 3.74
N GLU A 6 -38.03 22.58 3.67
CA GLU A 6 -38.36 21.64 2.59
C GLU A 6 -37.32 21.49 1.47
N ALA A 7 -36.16 20.96 1.87
CA ALA A 7 -35.44 19.97 1.08
C ALA A 7 -34.92 18.86 2.02
N GLN A 8 -35.84 18.16 2.69
CA GLN A 8 -35.59 16.77 3.12
C GLN A 8 -35.84 15.89 1.90
N GLY A 9 -34.86 15.88 1.00
CA GLY A 9 -34.78 14.92 -0.08
C GLY A 9 -33.86 13.80 0.37
N ASP A 10 -34.46 12.67 0.75
CA ASP A 10 -33.95 11.32 0.53
C ASP A 10 -32.41 11.19 0.61
N GLU A 11 -31.88 11.02 1.83
CA GLU A 11 -30.57 10.38 2.00
C GLU A 11 -30.73 8.91 1.59
N SER A 12 -30.85 8.65 0.30
CA SER A 12 -30.67 7.32 -0.26
C SER A 12 -29.30 6.84 0.22
N GLU A 13 -29.25 5.70 0.90
CA GLU A 13 -28.04 4.94 1.20
C GLU A 13 -27.12 4.94 -0.04
N SER A 14 -26.18 5.89 -0.11
CA SER A 14 -25.50 6.17 -1.37
C SER A 14 -24.40 5.13 -1.54
N ASP A 15 -24.65 4.17 -2.44
CA ASP A 15 -23.73 3.32 -3.20
C ASP A 15 -22.25 3.58 -2.86
N SER A 16 -21.79 3.03 -1.74
CA SER A 16 -20.36 3.01 -1.45
C SER A 16 -19.73 1.97 -2.36
N TYR A 17 -18.81 2.39 -3.22
CA TYR A 17 -18.03 1.46 -4.03
C TYR A 17 -17.28 0.48 -3.13
N ASP A 18 -17.53 -0.82 -3.33
CA ASP A 18 -16.75 -1.89 -2.74
C ASP A 18 -15.29 -1.77 -3.18
N LEU A 19 -14.35 -1.79 -2.23
CA LEU A 19 -12.91 -1.64 -2.47
C LEU A 19 -12.21 -2.96 -2.79
N ALA A 20 -12.91 -4.09 -2.76
CA ALA A 20 -12.40 -5.42 -3.09
C ALA A 20 -12.94 -5.94 -4.42
N GLU A 21 -14.18 -5.59 -4.80
CA GLU A 21 -14.84 -6.08 -6.01
C GLU A 21 -14.43 -5.28 -7.27
N PRO A 22 -13.68 -5.85 -8.24
CA PRO A 22 -13.20 -5.10 -9.41
C PRO A 22 -14.30 -4.49 -10.28
N ARG A 23 -15.52 -5.06 -10.28
CA ARG A 23 -16.66 -4.45 -10.98
C ARG A 23 -17.06 -3.11 -10.38
N SER A 24 -16.92 -2.97 -9.06
CA SER A 24 -17.19 -1.73 -8.34
C SER A 24 -16.20 -0.62 -8.76
N LEU A 25 -14.92 -0.97 -8.98
CA LEU A 25 -13.94 -0.05 -9.57
C LEU A 25 -14.34 0.41 -10.98
N ILE A 26 -14.74 -0.52 -11.85
CA ILE A 26 -15.17 -0.17 -13.23
C ILE A 26 -16.41 0.72 -13.21
N ALA A 27 -17.37 0.42 -12.32
CA ALA A 27 -18.55 1.27 -12.10
C ALA A 27 -18.13 2.69 -11.67
N PHE A 28 -17.29 2.82 -10.63
CA PHE A 28 -16.78 4.12 -10.20
C PHE A 28 -16.15 4.91 -11.35
N LEU A 29 -15.19 4.31 -12.07
CA LEU A 29 -14.51 4.97 -13.18
C LEU A 29 -15.50 5.45 -14.26
N SER A 30 -16.53 4.65 -14.54
CA SER A 30 -17.56 4.97 -15.53
C SER A 30 -18.52 6.05 -15.05
N ASP A 31 -18.97 5.97 -13.80
CA ASP A 31 -20.03 6.82 -13.24
C ASP A 31 -19.58 8.26 -13.08
N VAL A 32 -18.29 8.47 -12.79
CA VAL A 32 -17.68 9.80 -12.61
C VAL A 32 -16.79 10.23 -13.78
N ASP A 33 -16.82 9.47 -14.87
CA ASP A 33 -16.02 9.69 -16.09
C ASP A 33 -14.51 9.87 -15.84
N VAL A 34 -13.95 9.11 -14.90
CA VAL A 34 -12.50 9.05 -14.66
C VAL A 34 -11.86 8.20 -15.74
N ARG A 35 -10.83 8.75 -16.38
CA ARG A 35 -10.31 8.17 -17.61
C ARG A 35 -8.84 7.87 -17.50
N LEU A 36 -8.52 6.60 -17.66
CA LEU A 36 -7.16 6.12 -17.55
C LEU A 36 -6.35 6.48 -18.80
N VAL A 37 -5.08 6.80 -18.62
CA VAL A 37 -4.12 7.08 -19.68
C VAL A 37 -3.47 5.78 -20.13
N ARG A 38 -3.31 5.58 -21.44
CA ARG A 38 -2.55 4.44 -21.96
C ARG A 38 -1.06 4.64 -21.70
N LEU A 39 -0.38 3.62 -21.20
CA LEU A 39 1.08 3.65 -21.09
C LEU A 39 1.78 3.90 -22.44
N GLU A 40 1.23 3.35 -23.54
CA GLU A 40 1.72 3.60 -24.91
C GLU A 40 1.82 5.09 -25.22
N TYR A 41 0.79 5.85 -24.87
CA TYR A 41 0.75 7.28 -25.08
C TYR A 41 1.78 8.03 -24.21
N LEU A 42 1.97 7.63 -22.96
CA LEU A 42 3.00 8.21 -22.09
C LEU A 42 4.43 7.96 -22.63
N ILE A 43 4.65 6.79 -23.23
CA ILE A 43 5.91 6.46 -23.90
C ILE A 43 6.16 7.42 -25.07
N GLU A 44 5.15 7.66 -25.90
CA GLU A 44 5.24 8.58 -27.03
C GLU A 44 5.47 10.03 -26.58
N LEU A 45 4.82 10.48 -25.48
CA LEU A 45 5.08 11.80 -24.90
C LEU A 45 6.55 11.94 -24.48
N ARG A 46 7.10 10.94 -23.80
CA ARG A 46 8.51 10.94 -23.39
C ARG A 46 9.44 11.02 -24.59
N GLU A 47 9.22 10.16 -25.59
CA GLU A 47 10.06 10.07 -26.80
C GLU A 47 9.99 11.34 -27.66
N SER A 48 8.83 12.02 -27.66
CA SER A 48 8.63 13.27 -28.41
C SER A 48 9.05 14.53 -27.65
N GLY A 49 9.53 14.41 -26.41
CA GLY A 49 9.93 15.58 -25.63
C GLY A 49 8.78 16.36 -25.00
N ARG A 50 7.54 15.85 -25.07
CA ARG A 50 6.32 16.56 -24.67
C ARG A 50 5.99 16.34 -23.19
N VAL A 51 5.33 17.33 -22.57
CA VAL A 51 4.79 17.22 -21.21
C VAL A 51 3.41 16.57 -21.21
N LEU A 52 2.92 16.20 -20.02
CA LEU A 52 1.57 15.70 -19.83
C LEU A 52 0.54 16.78 -20.24
N PRO A 53 -0.43 16.50 -21.11
CA PRO A 53 -1.54 17.42 -21.35
C PRO A 53 -2.53 17.41 -20.18
N ARG A 54 -3.37 18.44 -20.05
CA ARG A 54 -4.56 18.32 -19.19
C ARG A 54 -5.52 17.31 -19.80
N ARG A 55 -6.44 16.80 -18.98
CA ARG A 55 -7.56 15.96 -19.40
C ARG A 55 -8.25 16.44 -20.70
N GLN A 56 -8.57 17.73 -20.80
CA GLN A 56 -9.29 18.29 -21.95
C GLN A 56 -8.52 18.23 -23.27
N GLU A 57 -7.20 18.43 -23.23
CA GLU A 57 -6.36 18.31 -24.41
C GLU A 57 -6.14 16.84 -24.78
N ALA A 58 -5.90 15.99 -23.77
CA ALA A 58 -5.68 14.56 -23.94
C ALA A 58 -6.83 13.87 -24.70
N GLU A 59 -8.08 14.32 -24.54
CA GLU A 59 -9.27 13.74 -25.21
C GLU A 59 -9.17 13.77 -26.73
N LYS A 60 -8.37 14.68 -27.28
CA LYS A 60 -8.17 14.84 -28.71
C LYS A 60 -6.94 14.09 -29.22
N GLU A 61 -6.12 13.57 -28.31
CA GLU A 61 -4.86 12.92 -28.64
C GLU A 61 -5.05 11.44 -28.97
N ARG A 62 -4.17 10.96 -29.83
CA ARG A 62 -4.13 9.57 -30.30
C ARG A 62 -2.71 9.07 -30.25
N THR A 63 -2.55 7.79 -29.97
CA THR A 63 -1.29 7.07 -30.10
C THR A 63 -0.86 6.96 -31.56
N ALA A 64 0.39 6.58 -31.81
CA ALA A 64 0.89 6.26 -33.14
C ALA A 64 0.12 5.11 -33.80
N SER A 65 -0.46 4.20 -32.99
CA SER A 65 -1.35 3.12 -33.45
C SER A 65 -2.79 3.58 -33.75
N GLY A 66 -3.09 4.88 -33.59
CA GLY A 66 -4.40 5.48 -33.86
C GLY A 66 -5.43 5.33 -32.74
N GLN A 67 -5.06 4.68 -31.63
CA GLN A 67 -5.94 4.56 -30.46
C GLN A 67 -6.06 5.90 -29.74
N PRO A 68 -7.19 6.22 -29.10
CA PRO A 68 -7.26 7.39 -28.22
C PRO A 68 -6.23 7.29 -27.09
N ALA A 69 -5.63 8.42 -26.71
CA ALA A 69 -4.66 8.49 -25.60
C ALA A 69 -5.26 8.00 -24.27
N LEU A 70 -6.58 8.18 -24.12
CA LEU A 70 -7.36 7.86 -22.94
C LEU A 70 -8.26 6.66 -23.20
N VAL A 71 -8.43 5.83 -22.18
CA VAL A 71 -9.30 4.65 -22.24
C VAL A 71 -10.77 5.09 -22.26
N GLY A 72 -11.55 4.55 -23.20
CA GLY A 72 -12.99 4.80 -23.30
C GLY A 72 -13.80 4.17 -22.18
N VAL A 73 -14.95 4.75 -21.80
CA VAL A 73 -15.92 4.13 -20.88
C VAL A 73 -16.42 2.80 -21.44
N ASP A 74 -16.65 2.72 -22.76
CA ASP A 74 -17.04 1.45 -23.39
C ASP A 74 -15.94 0.39 -23.28
N GLU A 75 -14.68 0.79 -23.39
CA GLU A 75 -13.54 -0.12 -23.19
C GLU A 75 -13.42 -0.61 -21.74
N LEU A 76 -13.72 0.25 -20.76
CA LEU A 76 -13.77 -0.13 -19.35
C LEU A 76 -14.88 -1.15 -19.10
N LYS A 77 -16.06 -0.97 -19.73
CA LYS A 77 -17.20 -1.91 -19.63
C LYS A 77 -16.91 -3.26 -20.29
N ASP A 78 -16.07 -3.28 -21.31
CA ASP A 78 -15.63 -4.50 -22.00
C ASP A 78 -14.56 -5.30 -21.21
N VAL A 79 -14.09 -4.79 -20.07
CA VAL A 79 -13.13 -5.53 -19.23
C VAL A 79 -13.78 -6.77 -18.63
N MET A 80 -13.17 -7.92 -18.91
CA MET A 80 -13.52 -9.20 -18.32
C MET A 80 -12.81 -9.38 -16.99
N ILE A 81 -13.59 -9.66 -15.94
CA ILE A 81 -13.12 -9.91 -14.58
C ILE A 81 -13.31 -11.39 -14.26
N ASP A 82 -12.23 -12.05 -13.88
CA ASP A 82 -12.26 -13.43 -13.39
C ASP A 82 -12.83 -13.47 -11.96
N GLY A 83 -13.92 -14.19 -11.76
CA GLY A 83 -14.65 -14.20 -10.47
C GLY A 83 -13.93 -14.90 -9.32
N VAL A 84 -12.81 -15.58 -9.57
CA VAL A 84 -12.03 -16.28 -8.54
C VAL A 84 -10.78 -15.49 -8.18
N THR A 85 -10.06 -15.02 -9.19
CA THR A 85 -8.76 -14.34 -9.04
C THR A 85 -8.87 -12.82 -9.02
N ALA A 86 -10.05 -12.27 -9.30
CA ALA A 86 -10.27 -10.84 -9.54
C ALA A 86 -9.42 -10.28 -10.69
N HIS A 87 -8.85 -11.15 -11.54
CA HIS A 87 -7.94 -10.77 -12.62
C HIS A 87 -8.69 -10.06 -13.74
N MET A 88 -8.17 -8.90 -14.15
CA MET A 88 -8.75 -8.06 -15.19
C MET A 88 -8.09 -8.33 -16.54
N SER A 89 -8.90 -8.42 -17.59
CA SER A 89 -8.42 -8.71 -18.95
C SER A 89 -9.36 -8.14 -20.00
N THR A 90 -8.86 -7.93 -21.22
CA THR A 90 -9.68 -7.47 -22.36
C THR A 90 -9.25 -8.16 -23.65
N MET A 91 -10.07 -8.05 -24.70
CA MET A 91 -9.76 -8.55 -26.02
C MET A 91 -9.13 -7.45 -26.87
N VAL A 92 -7.88 -7.63 -27.29
CA VAL A 92 -7.23 -6.72 -28.23
C VAL A 92 -7.56 -7.12 -29.66
N ARG A 93 -8.13 -6.19 -30.42
CA ARG A 93 -8.49 -6.39 -31.84
C ARG A 93 -7.22 -6.28 -32.69
N SER A 94 -6.62 -7.42 -32.96
CA SER A 94 -5.49 -7.66 -33.86
C SER A 94 -5.94 -8.66 -34.94
N PRO A 95 -5.23 -8.85 -36.08
CA PRO A 95 -5.51 -9.93 -37.04
C PRO A 95 -5.86 -11.28 -36.39
N SER A 96 -5.28 -11.56 -35.22
CA SER A 96 -5.70 -12.62 -34.31
C SER A 96 -6.12 -12.00 -32.97
N PRO A 97 -7.41 -12.01 -32.62
CA PRO A 97 -7.88 -11.51 -31.32
C PRO A 97 -7.20 -12.28 -30.17
N MET A 98 -6.61 -11.54 -29.23
CA MET A 98 -5.94 -12.11 -28.07
C MET A 98 -6.49 -11.52 -26.79
N ARG A 99 -6.68 -12.37 -25.79
CA ARG A 99 -6.99 -11.94 -24.43
C ARG A 99 -5.71 -11.44 -23.77
N VAL A 100 -5.73 -10.19 -23.31
CA VAL A 100 -4.57 -9.53 -22.69
C VAL A 100 -4.95 -9.11 -21.28
N THR A 101 -4.01 -9.29 -20.35
CA THR A 101 -4.14 -8.80 -18.97
C THR A 101 -4.18 -7.27 -18.94
N VAL A 102 -5.06 -6.72 -18.11
CA VAL A 102 -5.14 -5.28 -17.85
C VAL A 102 -4.64 -4.99 -16.44
N HIS A 103 -3.66 -4.10 -16.32
CA HIS A 103 -3.19 -3.56 -15.06
C HIS A 103 -3.64 -2.11 -14.93
N ILE A 104 -4.38 -1.81 -13.87
CA ILE A 104 -4.72 -0.42 -13.51
C ILE A 104 -3.73 0.07 -12.47
N VAL A 105 -3.12 1.21 -12.75
CA VAL A 105 -2.11 1.84 -11.89
C VAL A 105 -2.58 3.24 -11.54
N SER A 106 -2.60 3.59 -10.25
CA SER A 106 -2.77 4.98 -9.84
C SER A 106 -1.45 5.58 -9.41
N VAL A 107 -1.16 6.80 -9.88
CA VAL A 107 0.09 7.49 -9.58
C VAL A 107 -0.15 8.54 -8.51
N SER A 108 0.40 8.30 -7.32
CA SER A 108 0.48 9.29 -6.25
C SER A 108 1.76 10.08 -6.42
N HIS A 109 1.64 11.39 -6.63
CA HIS A 109 2.77 12.22 -7.03
C HIS A 109 2.63 13.66 -6.57
N VAL A 110 3.70 14.43 -6.76
CA VAL A 110 3.80 15.82 -6.32
C VAL A 110 3.47 16.77 -7.46
N TRP A 111 2.52 17.67 -7.23
CA TRP A 111 2.37 18.84 -8.10
C TRP A 111 3.53 19.81 -7.85
N GLU A 112 4.47 19.91 -8.79
CA GLU A 112 5.67 20.76 -8.66
C GLU A 112 5.42 22.21 -9.07
N SER A 113 4.27 22.52 -9.66
CA SER A 113 3.77 23.88 -9.82
C SER A 113 2.25 23.92 -9.66
N MET A 114 1.69 25.10 -9.48
CA MET A 114 0.22 25.28 -9.40
C MET A 114 -0.46 25.01 -10.75
N GLN A 115 0.26 25.20 -11.85
CA GLN A 115 -0.29 25.15 -13.19
C GLN A 115 -0.11 23.79 -13.88
N HIS A 116 0.95 23.06 -13.52
CA HIS A 116 1.31 21.80 -14.15
C HIS A 116 2.04 20.90 -13.13
N PRO A 117 1.69 19.61 -12.99
CA PRO A 117 2.28 18.76 -11.97
C PRO A 117 3.75 18.42 -12.24
N ASP A 118 4.11 18.21 -13.51
CA ASP A 118 5.43 17.73 -13.92
C ASP A 118 6.03 18.55 -15.08
N PRO A 119 6.38 19.83 -14.84
CA PRO A 119 6.81 20.73 -15.92
C PRO A 119 8.17 20.32 -16.52
N TRP A 120 8.94 19.47 -15.83
CA TRP A 120 10.25 18.98 -16.28
C TRP A 120 10.23 17.56 -16.83
N ARG A 121 9.08 16.88 -16.85
CA ARG A 121 8.90 15.50 -17.33
C ARG A 121 9.60 14.42 -16.47
N PHE A 122 10.07 14.80 -15.30
CA PHE A 122 10.76 13.89 -14.38
C PHE A 122 9.84 12.77 -13.92
N GLN A 123 8.59 13.11 -13.59
CA GLN A 123 7.62 12.12 -13.11
C GLN A 123 7.12 11.24 -14.26
N LEU A 124 6.93 11.80 -15.46
CA LEU A 124 6.66 11.06 -16.68
C LEU A 124 7.75 10.01 -16.94
N ASP A 125 9.03 10.37 -16.82
CA ASP A 125 10.15 9.45 -17.00
C ASP A 125 10.10 8.30 -16.00
N HIS A 126 9.87 8.59 -14.71
CA HIS A 126 9.70 7.58 -13.66
C HIS A 126 8.56 6.60 -13.96
N ILE A 127 7.41 7.09 -14.42
CA ILE A 127 6.26 6.24 -14.76
C ILE A 127 6.63 5.33 -15.94
N VAL A 128 7.20 5.89 -17.01
CA VAL A 128 7.51 5.09 -18.19
C VAL A 128 8.58 4.05 -17.88
N ASP A 129 9.63 4.39 -17.14
CA ASP A 129 10.67 3.43 -16.77
C ASP A 129 10.13 2.29 -15.90
N ALA A 130 9.22 2.58 -14.98
CA ALA A 130 8.63 1.58 -14.11
C ALA A 130 7.70 0.59 -14.85
N TYR A 131 7.03 1.03 -15.93
CA TYR A 131 5.95 0.26 -16.54
C TYR A 131 6.18 -0.16 -17.99
N ARG A 132 7.10 0.46 -18.74
CA ARG A 132 7.45 0.03 -20.11
C ARG A 132 7.74 -1.47 -20.22
N PRO A 133 8.47 -2.12 -19.30
CA PRO A 133 8.70 -3.57 -19.38
C PRO A 133 7.43 -4.42 -19.39
N LYS A 134 6.33 -3.95 -18.79
CA LYS A 134 5.04 -4.66 -18.73
C LYS A 134 4.22 -4.54 -20.02
N GLN A 135 4.57 -3.62 -20.92
CA GLN A 135 3.81 -3.43 -22.15
C GLN A 135 3.99 -4.59 -23.14
N LEU A 136 4.99 -5.44 -22.94
CA LEU A 136 5.29 -6.56 -23.83
C LEU A 136 4.22 -7.65 -23.79
N ASP A 137 3.57 -7.86 -22.64
CA ASP A 137 2.64 -8.96 -22.39
C ASP A 137 1.30 -8.52 -21.77
N SER A 138 1.15 -7.23 -21.46
CA SER A 138 -0.05 -6.70 -20.80
C SER A 138 -0.38 -5.27 -21.23
N LEU A 139 -1.62 -4.85 -20.97
CA LEU A 139 -2.04 -3.45 -21.05
C LEU A 139 -1.87 -2.82 -19.68
N VAL A 140 -1.26 -1.64 -19.65
CA VAL A 140 -1.15 -0.81 -18.45
C VAL A 140 -1.95 0.47 -18.67
N TRP A 141 -2.95 0.67 -17.83
CA TRP A 141 -3.83 1.84 -17.81
C TRP A 141 -3.58 2.63 -16.54
N ILE A 142 -3.31 3.91 -16.69
CA ILE A 142 -2.71 4.73 -15.64
C ILE A 142 -3.66 5.84 -15.26
N PHE A 143 -4.08 5.89 -14.00
CA PHE A 143 -4.69 7.06 -13.40
C PHE A 143 -3.58 8.06 -13.02
N LEU A 144 -3.64 9.22 -13.66
CA LEU A 144 -2.89 10.44 -13.37
C LEU A 144 -3.90 11.57 -13.19
N ASP A 145 -4.09 12.09 -11.98
CA ASP A 145 -5.12 13.07 -11.65
C ASP A 145 -5.25 14.21 -12.70
N PHE A 146 -4.13 14.79 -13.15
CA PHE A 146 -4.06 15.89 -14.11
C PHE A 146 -4.60 15.54 -15.50
N VAL A 147 -4.36 14.31 -15.95
CA VAL A 147 -4.75 13.82 -17.29
C VAL A 147 -6.08 13.06 -17.24
N SER A 148 -6.42 12.51 -16.08
CA SER A 148 -7.55 11.59 -15.88
C SER A 148 -8.80 12.27 -15.37
N LEU A 149 -8.66 13.44 -14.72
CA LEU A 149 -9.76 14.27 -14.21
C LEU A 149 -9.82 15.59 -14.94
N HIS A 150 -11.02 16.16 -15.11
CA HIS A 150 -11.16 17.49 -15.69
C HIS A 150 -10.44 18.55 -14.86
N GLN A 151 -9.55 19.30 -15.52
CA GLN A 151 -8.75 20.35 -14.90
C GLN A 151 -9.39 21.73 -15.08
N TYR A 152 -8.97 22.72 -14.31
CA TYR A 152 -9.42 24.10 -14.52
C TYR A 152 -8.99 24.63 -15.91
N ARG A 153 -9.82 25.40 -16.65
CA ARG A 153 -11.22 25.77 -16.41
C ARG A 153 -12.20 24.69 -16.90
N ARG A 154 -13.19 24.36 -16.05
CA ARG A 154 -14.23 23.37 -16.31
C ARG A 154 -15.55 24.03 -16.71
N ASP A 155 -16.30 23.39 -17.60
CA ASP A 155 -17.72 23.69 -17.80
C ASP A 155 -18.58 23.09 -16.66
N PRO A 156 -19.89 23.40 -16.57
CA PRO A 156 -20.74 22.91 -15.48
C PRO A 156 -20.83 21.37 -15.38
N ASP A 157 -20.82 20.66 -16.51
CA ASP A 157 -20.90 19.20 -16.53
C ASP A 157 -19.58 18.60 -16.06
N GLN A 158 -18.46 19.14 -16.54
CA GLN A 158 -17.12 18.78 -16.10
C GLN A 158 -16.90 19.04 -14.61
N GLU A 159 -17.41 20.16 -14.08
CA GLU A 159 -17.34 20.49 -12.65
C GLU A 159 -18.17 19.51 -11.82
N SER A 160 -19.37 19.13 -12.28
CA SER A 160 -20.20 18.11 -11.64
C SER A 160 -19.48 16.76 -11.55
N LEU A 161 -18.92 16.29 -12.67
CA LEU A 161 -18.15 15.04 -12.73
C LEU A 161 -16.90 15.09 -11.84
N PHE A 162 -16.15 16.20 -11.90
CA PHE A 162 -14.98 16.40 -11.06
C PHE A 162 -15.31 16.33 -9.56
N ARG A 163 -16.38 16.99 -9.10
CA ARG A 163 -16.80 16.94 -7.70
C ARG A 163 -17.24 15.55 -7.27
N ARG A 164 -17.96 14.83 -8.14
CA ARG A 164 -18.36 13.43 -7.88
C ARG A 164 -17.13 12.53 -7.78
N ALA A 165 -16.14 12.69 -8.67
CA ALA A 165 -14.89 11.96 -8.60
C ALA A 165 -14.11 12.25 -7.30
N LEU A 166 -14.04 13.53 -6.88
CA LEU A 166 -13.39 13.91 -5.62
C LEU A 166 -14.05 13.27 -4.39
N LYS A 167 -15.38 13.18 -4.36
CA LYS A 167 -16.15 12.58 -3.24
C LYS A 167 -15.75 11.12 -2.96
N ASP A 168 -15.31 10.40 -3.98
CA ASP A 168 -14.94 8.99 -3.88
C ASP A 168 -13.52 8.70 -4.40
N MET A 169 -12.64 9.73 -4.39
CA MET A 169 -11.26 9.64 -4.89
C MET A 169 -10.46 8.51 -4.24
N HIS A 170 -10.76 8.20 -2.98
CA HIS A 170 -10.12 7.13 -2.24
C HIS A 170 -10.19 5.76 -2.94
N VAL A 171 -11.22 5.51 -3.76
CA VAL A 171 -11.35 4.29 -4.56
C VAL A 171 -10.12 4.09 -5.44
N LEU A 172 -9.56 5.15 -6.02
CA LEU A 172 -8.41 5.08 -6.92
C LEU A 172 -7.11 4.68 -6.22
N TYR A 173 -7.05 4.71 -4.89
CA TYR A 173 -5.83 4.40 -4.15
C TYR A 173 -6.01 3.23 -3.18
N ALA A 174 -7.23 3.00 -2.70
CA ALA A 174 -7.54 1.94 -1.74
C ALA A 174 -8.08 0.64 -2.37
N HIS A 175 -8.51 0.67 -3.64
CA HIS A 175 -9.11 -0.51 -4.26
C HIS A 175 -8.07 -1.62 -4.53
N GLU A 176 -8.40 -2.87 -4.23
CA GLU A 176 -7.47 -4.02 -4.30
C GLU A 176 -6.97 -4.29 -5.72
N ALA A 177 -7.83 -4.08 -6.73
CA ALA A 177 -7.48 -4.22 -8.15
C ALA A 177 -6.53 -3.14 -8.70
N ILE A 178 -6.24 -2.07 -7.94
CA ILE A 178 -5.33 -1.01 -8.38
C ILE A 178 -3.93 -1.27 -7.83
N LYS A 179 -2.89 -0.97 -8.61
CA LYS A 179 -1.53 -0.81 -8.09
C LYS A 179 -1.26 0.68 -7.87
N VAL A 180 -0.85 1.07 -6.66
CA VAL A 180 -0.45 2.47 -6.42
C VAL A 180 1.06 2.61 -6.64
N HIS A 181 1.43 3.51 -7.54
CA HIS A 181 2.81 3.93 -7.78
C HIS A 181 3.04 5.28 -7.10
N ARG A 182 4.01 5.35 -6.19
CA ARG A 182 4.35 6.58 -5.48
C ARG A 182 5.62 7.18 -6.06
N ILE A 183 5.58 8.45 -6.43
CA ILE A 183 6.73 9.25 -6.83
C ILE A 183 6.93 10.31 -5.75
N GLU A 184 7.80 10.00 -4.80
CA GLU A 184 7.99 10.81 -3.58
C GLU A 184 9.06 11.90 -3.76
N GLU A 185 9.86 11.78 -4.81
CA GLU A 185 10.96 12.67 -5.16
C GLU A 185 10.46 13.84 -6.00
N LEU A 186 10.99 15.03 -5.68
CA LEU A 186 10.86 16.21 -6.53
C LEU A 186 11.90 16.14 -7.65
N THR A 187 11.64 16.79 -8.78
CA THR A 187 12.63 16.94 -9.85
C THR A 187 13.96 17.48 -9.28
N PRO A 188 15.11 16.79 -9.51
CA PRO A 188 16.41 17.23 -9.03
C PRO A 188 16.78 18.62 -9.56
N GLN A 189 17.48 19.42 -8.75
CA GLN A 189 17.83 20.80 -9.13
C GLN A 189 18.65 20.87 -10.42
N SER A 190 19.57 19.92 -10.64
CA SER A 190 20.36 19.82 -11.87
C SER A 190 19.51 19.68 -13.14
N VAL A 191 18.40 18.94 -13.07
CA VAL A 191 17.46 18.77 -14.19
C VAL A 191 16.70 20.08 -14.43
N ARG A 192 16.29 20.76 -13.36
CA ARG A 192 15.59 22.05 -13.45
C ARG A 192 16.47 23.13 -14.09
N ASP A 193 17.70 23.24 -13.63
CA ASP A 193 18.67 24.24 -14.11
C ASP A 193 18.97 24.07 -15.60
N GLY A 194 19.11 22.81 -16.06
CA GLY A 194 19.29 22.49 -17.47
C GLY A 194 18.13 22.95 -18.35
N CYS A 195 16.90 22.84 -17.85
CA CYS A 195 15.69 23.24 -18.59
C CYS A 195 15.49 24.77 -18.63
N VAL A 196 15.86 25.49 -17.56
CA VAL A 196 15.80 26.96 -17.51
C VAL A 196 16.82 27.57 -18.48
N ALA A 197 18.04 27.03 -18.54
CA ALA A 197 19.04 27.45 -19.52
C ALA A 197 18.57 27.28 -20.97
N GLY A 198 17.73 26.27 -21.23
CA GLY A 198 17.17 25.96 -22.56
C GLY A 198 16.01 26.83 -23.01
N SER A 199 15.57 27.82 -22.22
CA SER A 199 14.35 28.60 -22.51
C SER A 199 13.08 27.75 -22.70
N SER A 200 12.97 26.61 -21.99
CA SER A 200 11.91 25.63 -22.18
C SER A 200 10.52 26.21 -21.89
N ARG A 201 9.57 25.94 -22.79
CA ARG A 201 8.18 26.37 -22.69
C ARG A 201 7.26 25.16 -22.66
N ILE A 202 6.15 25.27 -21.95
CA ILE A 202 5.17 24.20 -21.82
C ILE A 202 3.74 24.72 -21.98
N PRO A 203 2.81 23.93 -22.51
CA PRO A 203 1.40 24.29 -22.60
C PRO A 203 0.77 24.31 -21.21
N VAL A 204 0.19 25.45 -20.83
CA VAL A 204 -0.52 25.66 -19.57
C VAL A 204 -1.78 26.46 -19.82
N TYR A 205 -2.86 26.15 -19.10
CA TYR A 205 -4.04 27.02 -19.09
C TYR A 205 -3.74 28.34 -18.38
N TRP A 206 -3.84 29.44 -19.12
CA TRP A 206 -3.54 30.77 -18.63
C TRP A 206 -4.83 31.55 -18.39
N ASP A 207 -5.13 31.83 -17.13
CA ASP A 207 -6.40 32.42 -16.72
C ASP A 207 -6.62 33.83 -17.30
N ALA A 208 -5.57 34.64 -17.45
CA ALA A 208 -5.70 35.99 -18.01
C ALA A 208 -6.24 35.99 -19.45
N GLU A 209 -5.84 35.00 -20.25
CA GLU A 209 -6.21 34.88 -21.66
C GLU A 209 -7.31 33.82 -21.89
N GLN A 210 -7.74 33.15 -20.81
CA GLN A 210 -8.76 32.10 -20.83
C GLN A 210 -8.49 30.96 -21.83
N THR A 211 -7.22 30.69 -22.12
CA THR A 211 -6.78 29.70 -23.12
C THR A 211 -5.51 28.99 -22.70
N VAL A 212 -5.19 27.87 -23.35
CA VAL A 212 -3.90 27.21 -23.21
C VAL A 212 -2.85 27.99 -23.99
N MET A 213 -1.72 28.27 -23.34
CA MET A 213 -0.58 28.98 -23.91
C MET A 213 0.72 28.25 -23.59
N ASP A 214 1.66 28.29 -24.52
CA ASP A 214 3.03 27.87 -24.25
C ASP A 214 3.74 28.96 -23.44
N ILE A 215 3.94 28.72 -22.15
CA ILE A 215 4.61 29.66 -21.24
C ILE A 215 5.95 29.10 -20.77
N PRO A 216 6.93 29.96 -20.46
CA PRO A 216 8.18 29.48 -19.89
C PRO A 216 8.00 28.82 -18.52
N ILE A 217 8.80 27.79 -18.25
CA ILE A 217 8.75 27.08 -16.96
C ILE A 217 9.07 28.01 -15.77
N TRP A 218 9.92 29.02 -15.94
CA TRP A 218 10.25 29.96 -14.85
C TRP A 218 9.11 30.93 -14.51
N GLU A 219 8.07 31.04 -15.34
CA GLU A 219 6.87 31.83 -15.04
C GLU A 219 5.84 31.03 -14.23
N LEU A 220 6.05 29.72 -14.05
CA LEU A 220 5.17 28.88 -13.24
C LEU A 220 5.30 29.21 -11.76
N LYS A 221 4.18 29.05 -11.05
CA LYS A 221 4.17 29.17 -9.59
C LYS A 221 4.59 27.83 -8.99
N LEU A 222 5.89 27.68 -8.75
CA LEU A 222 6.50 26.44 -8.28
C LEU A 222 6.05 26.07 -6.85
N ASN A 223 5.98 24.77 -6.59
CA ASN A 223 5.63 24.18 -5.30
C ASN A 223 6.68 23.15 -4.88
N PHE A 224 7.58 23.57 -3.99
CA PHE A 224 8.66 22.75 -3.46
C PHE A 224 8.28 21.94 -2.22
N THR A 225 6.99 21.85 -1.88
CA THR A 225 6.58 21.05 -0.73
C THR A 225 6.93 19.58 -0.97
N PRO A 226 7.73 18.93 -0.11
CA PRO A 226 8.07 17.53 -0.26
C PRO A 226 6.83 16.63 -0.15
N TYR A 227 6.84 15.46 -0.79
CA TYR A 227 5.74 14.49 -0.75
C TYR A 227 5.28 14.17 0.68
N ALA A 228 6.24 13.97 1.60
CA ALA A 228 5.97 13.66 3.01
C ALA A 228 5.15 14.73 3.74
N ALA A 229 5.21 15.99 3.28
CA ALA A 229 4.54 17.11 3.89
C ALA A 229 3.20 17.46 3.22
N ARG A 230 2.74 16.70 2.22
CA ARG A 230 1.50 16.97 1.48
C ARG A 230 0.34 16.11 1.99
N GLY A 231 -0.77 16.77 2.32
CA GLY A 231 -1.97 16.14 2.85
C GLY A 231 -2.52 15.00 2.00
N TRP A 232 -2.79 15.27 0.72
CA TRP A 232 -3.27 14.28 -0.25
C TRP A 232 -2.30 13.11 -0.42
N CYS A 233 -1.01 13.39 -0.66
CA CYS A 233 0.01 12.35 -0.83
C CYS A 233 0.14 11.41 0.38
N GLN A 234 -0.01 11.96 1.60
CA GLN A 234 -0.02 11.15 2.82
C GLN A 234 -1.29 10.29 2.95
N ALA A 235 -2.45 10.84 2.60
CA ALA A 235 -3.70 10.10 2.58
C ALA A 235 -3.65 8.96 1.57
N GLU A 236 -3.21 9.22 0.35
CA GLU A 236 -3.03 8.23 -0.72
C GLU A 236 -2.07 7.11 -0.32
N ARG A 237 -0.98 7.45 0.38
CA ARG A 237 -0.06 6.47 0.97
C ARG A 237 -0.77 5.57 1.99
N GLN A 238 -1.58 6.15 2.89
CA GLN A 238 -2.35 5.40 3.89
C GLN A 238 -3.41 4.50 3.23
N TRP A 239 -4.14 5.02 2.25
CA TRP A 239 -5.15 4.27 1.49
C TRP A 239 -4.54 3.09 0.74
N ALA A 240 -3.37 3.29 0.10
CA ALA A 240 -2.66 2.25 -0.61
C ALA A 240 -2.14 1.14 0.32
N ALA A 241 -1.79 1.49 1.55
CA ALA A 241 -1.28 0.57 2.55
C ALA A 241 -2.38 -0.26 3.24
N LEU A 242 -3.64 0.13 3.12
CA LEU A 242 -4.80 -0.46 3.80
C LEU A 242 -5.25 -1.83 3.25
N ARG A 243 -4.35 -2.56 2.58
CA ARG A 243 -4.62 -3.87 1.98
C ARG A 243 -4.51 -4.98 3.03
N ALA A 244 -5.09 -6.14 2.75
CA ALA A 244 -5.15 -7.27 3.69
C ALA A 244 -3.76 -7.80 4.16
N SER A 245 -2.69 -7.49 3.42
CA SER A 245 -1.30 -7.77 3.82
C SER A 245 -0.58 -6.45 4.11
N LEU A 246 -0.27 -6.22 5.39
CA LEU A 246 0.51 -5.09 5.86
C LEU A 246 1.98 -5.50 5.93
N LYS A 247 2.79 -4.98 5.00
CA LYS A 247 4.26 -5.17 5.03
C LYS A 247 4.95 -3.89 5.48
N GLY A 248 5.82 -3.99 6.47
CA GLY A 248 6.53 -2.86 7.07
C GLY A 248 5.67 -2.04 8.04
N ALA A 249 6.15 -0.85 8.42
CA ALA A 249 5.52 0.04 9.41
C ALA A 249 4.15 0.63 9.01
N SER A 250 3.54 0.19 7.92
CA SER A 250 2.36 0.84 7.33
C SER A 250 1.06 0.22 7.83
N VAL A 251 0.79 0.34 9.13
CA VAL A 251 -0.52 0.03 9.71
C VAL A 251 -1.47 1.20 9.47
N PRO A 252 -2.75 0.95 9.15
CA PRO A 252 -3.69 2.03 8.99
C PRO A 252 -3.86 2.86 10.24
N LEU A 253 -3.66 4.17 10.10
CA LEU A 253 -3.94 5.11 11.17
C LEU A 253 -5.45 5.15 11.45
N PRO A 254 -5.87 4.98 12.71
CA PRO A 254 -7.22 5.32 13.13
C PRO A 254 -7.54 6.80 12.83
N PRO A 255 -8.81 7.15 12.57
CA PRO A 255 -9.19 8.51 12.19
C PRO A 255 -8.64 9.60 13.12
N GLU A 256 -8.69 9.40 14.44
CA GLU A 256 -8.21 10.41 15.41
C GLU A 256 -6.68 10.63 15.37
N MET A 257 -5.92 9.56 15.14
CA MET A 257 -4.47 9.65 14.95
C MET A 257 -4.15 10.35 13.63
N PHE A 258 -4.88 10.00 12.57
CA PHE A 258 -4.73 10.63 11.26
C PHE A 258 -5.07 12.13 11.30
N ARG A 259 -6.17 12.50 11.98
CA ARG A 259 -6.56 13.91 12.21
C ARG A 259 -5.47 14.71 12.91
N SER A 260 -4.79 14.09 13.88
CA SER A 260 -3.66 14.70 14.58
C SER A 260 -2.46 14.90 13.66
N GLN A 261 -2.14 13.90 12.84
CA GLN A 261 -1.07 13.99 11.83
C GLN A 261 -1.35 15.08 10.78
N MET A 262 -2.59 15.17 10.30
CA MET A 262 -3.01 16.13 9.29
C MET A 262 -2.77 17.59 9.66
N ARG A 263 -2.75 17.93 10.96
CA ARG A 263 -2.44 19.29 11.44
C ARG A 263 -1.03 19.76 11.07
N GLN A 264 -0.13 18.82 10.75
CA GLN A 264 1.25 19.10 10.37
C GLN A 264 1.45 19.09 8.84
N LEU A 265 0.42 18.71 8.07
CA LEU A 265 0.49 18.56 6.63
C LEU A 265 0.06 19.85 5.93
N LYS A 266 0.57 20.03 4.71
CA LYS A 266 0.23 21.16 3.84
C LYS A 266 -0.81 20.72 2.82
N PHE A 267 -1.82 21.55 2.66
CA PHE A 267 -2.84 21.42 1.64
C PHE A 267 -2.80 22.63 0.72
N THR A 268 -3.07 22.42 -0.56
CA THR A 268 -3.14 23.52 -1.54
C THR A 268 -4.35 24.41 -1.27
N HIS A 269 -5.49 23.79 -0.90
CA HIS A 269 -6.69 24.47 -0.43
C HIS A 269 -7.00 24.07 1.01
N GLN A 270 -7.39 25.02 1.87
CA GLN A 270 -7.68 24.72 3.29
C GLN A 270 -8.84 23.73 3.44
N ASP A 271 -9.84 23.83 2.55
CA ASP A 271 -11.03 22.97 2.53
C ASP A 271 -10.73 21.51 2.17
N ASP A 272 -9.58 21.24 1.54
CA ASP A 272 -9.17 19.88 1.20
C ASP A 272 -8.90 19.04 2.45
N SER A 273 -8.51 19.67 3.56
CA SER A 273 -8.17 18.94 4.78
C SER A 273 -9.36 18.14 5.32
N GLU A 274 -10.53 18.75 5.48
CA GLU A 274 -11.71 18.03 5.97
C GLU A 274 -12.15 16.95 4.97
N THR A 275 -12.09 17.26 3.67
CA THR A 275 -12.42 16.29 2.60
C THR A 275 -11.52 15.06 2.69
N VAL A 276 -10.21 15.25 2.81
CA VAL A 276 -9.22 14.17 2.94
C VAL A 276 -9.42 13.38 4.23
N PHE A 277 -9.75 14.06 5.33
CA PHE A 277 -10.06 13.40 6.60
C PHE A 277 -11.27 12.47 6.47
N GLU A 278 -12.38 12.96 5.91
CA GLU A 278 -13.61 12.17 5.74
C GLU A 278 -13.39 10.98 4.79
N LEU A 279 -12.63 11.18 3.71
CA LEU A 279 -12.21 10.10 2.81
C LEU A 279 -11.39 9.05 3.56
N GLN A 280 -10.40 9.45 4.36
CA GLN A 280 -9.63 8.48 5.15
C GLN A 280 -10.54 7.71 6.09
N LYS A 281 -11.39 8.40 6.84
CA LYS A 281 -12.29 7.78 7.81
C LYS A 281 -13.19 6.75 7.13
N LYS A 282 -13.72 7.08 5.95
CA LYS A 282 -14.50 6.16 5.11
C LYS A 282 -13.68 4.91 4.74
N VAL A 283 -12.48 5.07 4.19
CA VAL A 283 -11.60 3.94 3.81
C VAL A 283 -11.26 3.07 5.01
N PHE A 284 -10.86 3.69 6.13
CA PHE A 284 -10.52 2.99 7.36
C PHE A 284 -11.68 2.11 7.80
N HIS A 285 -12.87 2.68 7.99
CA HIS A 285 -14.02 1.90 8.46
C HIS A 285 -14.44 0.83 7.45
N GLN A 286 -14.43 1.11 6.15
CA GLN A 286 -14.78 0.11 5.14
C GLN A 286 -13.81 -1.08 5.15
N LYS A 287 -12.51 -0.82 5.23
CA LYS A 287 -11.50 -1.89 5.29
C LYS A 287 -11.57 -2.66 6.60
N VAL A 288 -11.45 -2.00 7.76
CA VAL A 288 -11.42 -2.69 9.06
C VAL A 288 -12.72 -3.46 9.36
N SER A 289 -13.87 -2.99 8.87
CA SER A 289 -15.17 -3.69 9.06
C SER A 289 -15.37 -4.92 8.17
N SER A 290 -14.55 -5.09 7.15
CA SER A 290 -14.59 -6.23 6.22
C SER A 290 -13.44 -7.21 6.42
N THR A 291 -12.34 -6.77 7.04
CA THR A 291 -11.17 -7.59 7.31
C THR A 291 -11.48 -8.72 8.31
N THR A 292 -11.38 -9.95 7.85
CA THR A 292 -11.44 -11.17 8.69
C THR A 292 -10.08 -11.73 9.03
N ARG A 293 -9.06 -11.41 8.23
CA ARG A 293 -7.69 -11.85 8.41
C ARG A 293 -6.73 -10.70 8.23
N LEU A 294 -5.82 -10.52 9.18
CA LEU A 294 -4.80 -9.49 9.13
C LEU A 294 -3.41 -10.12 9.27
N LEU A 295 -2.57 -9.90 8.27
CA LEU A 295 -1.15 -10.27 8.30
C LEU A 295 -0.31 -9.00 8.45
N VAL A 296 0.49 -8.95 9.51
CA VAL A 296 1.39 -7.83 9.83
C VAL A 296 2.83 -8.33 9.86
N GLU A 297 3.67 -7.77 9.01
CA GLU A 297 5.10 -8.11 8.89
C GLU A 297 5.97 -6.87 9.16
N ASP A 298 7.14 -7.07 9.76
CA ASP A 298 8.18 -6.02 9.92
C ASP A 298 7.69 -4.76 10.65
N LEU A 299 6.89 -4.95 11.72
CA LEU A 299 6.33 -3.85 12.51
C LEU A 299 7.38 -3.24 13.44
N ASP A 300 7.51 -1.91 13.45
CA ASP A 300 8.31 -1.20 14.44
C ASP A 300 7.48 -0.78 15.68
N ALA A 301 8.10 -0.10 16.64
CA ALA A 301 7.41 0.32 17.86
C ALA A 301 6.26 1.33 17.59
N GLU A 302 6.42 2.21 16.58
CA GLU A 302 5.39 3.17 16.20
C GLU A 302 4.21 2.47 15.54
N GLY A 303 4.47 1.59 14.58
CA GLY A 303 3.47 0.76 13.93
C GLY A 303 2.72 -0.15 14.92
N LEU A 304 3.40 -0.67 15.95
CA LEU A 304 2.77 -1.44 17.03
C LEU A 304 1.77 -0.59 17.82
N ALA A 305 2.13 0.65 18.16
CA ALA A 305 1.22 1.57 18.84
C ALA A 305 0.00 1.93 17.96
N VAL A 306 0.20 2.14 16.66
CA VAL A 306 -0.89 2.37 15.70
C VAL A 306 -1.79 1.15 15.60
N LEU A 307 -1.24 -0.07 15.53
CA LEU A 307 -2.00 -1.31 15.46
C LEU A 307 -2.86 -1.51 16.71
N LEU A 308 -2.29 -1.32 17.90
CA LEU A 308 -3.02 -1.36 19.16
C LEU A 308 -4.20 -0.38 19.16
N ALA A 309 -4.01 0.83 18.65
CA ALA A 309 -5.08 1.82 18.56
C ALA A 309 -6.15 1.45 17.51
N ALA A 310 -5.79 0.73 16.45
CA ALA A 310 -6.69 0.36 15.37
C ALA A 310 -7.49 -0.93 15.63
N LEU A 311 -6.89 -1.91 16.32
CA LEU A 311 -7.46 -3.25 16.56
C LEU A 311 -8.91 -3.24 17.09
N PRO A 312 -9.32 -2.35 18.02
CA PRO A 312 -10.71 -2.30 18.49
C PRO A 312 -11.75 -2.04 17.39
N SER A 313 -11.34 -1.50 16.24
CA SER A 313 -12.24 -1.26 15.11
C SER A 313 -12.50 -2.51 14.25
N TYR A 314 -11.70 -3.57 14.41
CA TYR A 314 -11.74 -4.79 13.60
C TYR A 314 -12.72 -5.84 14.15
N HIS A 315 -14.00 -5.51 14.23
CA HIS A 315 -15.03 -6.37 14.83
C HIS A 315 -15.31 -7.69 14.08
N LYS A 316 -14.79 -7.88 12.87
CA LYS A 316 -14.90 -9.15 12.11
C LYS A 316 -13.59 -9.93 12.05
N LEU A 317 -12.54 -9.47 12.72
CA LEU A 317 -11.25 -10.15 12.71
C LEU A 317 -11.40 -11.54 13.30
N GLN A 318 -10.91 -12.54 12.59
CA GLN A 318 -10.89 -13.93 12.98
C GLN A 318 -9.45 -14.40 13.19
N GLU A 319 -8.55 -13.99 12.31
CA GLU A 319 -7.14 -14.39 12.33
C GLU A 319 -6.24 -13.15 12.31
N LEU A 320 -5.33 -13.06 13.29
CA LEU A 320 -4.25 -12.09 13.30
C LEU A 320 -2.90 -12.82 13.30
N VAL A 321 -2.07 -12.51 12.31
CA VAL A 321 -0.70 -13.01 12.22
C VAL A 321 0.26 -11.82 12.34
N VAL A 322 1.12 -11.86 13.35
CA VAL A 322 2.12 -10.83 13.63
C VAL A 322 3.51 -11.45 13.56
N ASN A 323 4.20 -11.16 12.47
CA ASN A 323 5.60 -11.52 12.25
C ASN A 323 6.47 -10.30 12.54
N ALA A 324 6.54 -9.87 13.81
CA ALA A 324 7.11 -8.58 14.19
C ALA A 324 8.30 -8.69 15.15
N LEU A 325 9.28 -7.80 14.95
CA LEU A 325 10.55 -7.69 15.68
C LEU A 325 10.61 -6.72 16.89
N PRO A 326 9.56 -5.98 17.33
CA PRO A 326 9.71 -5.07 18.45
C PRO A 326 9.66 -5.79 19.81
N GLU A 327 10.30 -5.19 20.80
CA GLU A 327 10.10 -5.59 22.20
C GLU A 327 8.61 -5.37 22.56
N HIS A 328 8.03 -6.33 23.29
CA HIS A 328 6.66 -6.25 23.81
C HIS A 328 5.49 -6.48 22.84
N VAL A 329 5.67 -7.17 21.70
CA VAL A 329 4.55 -7.60 20.82
C VAL A 329 3.45 -8.35 21.58
N TRP A 330 3.79 -9.04 22.67
CA TRP A 330 2.83 -9.72 23.53
C TRP A 330 1.77 -8.80 24.15
N LYS A 331 2.03 -7.49 24.25
CA LYS A 331 1.04 -6.48 24.68
C LYS A 331 -0.15 -6.36 23.73
N LEU A 332 -0.07 -6.93 22.52
CA LEU A 332 -1.21 -7.02 21.61
C LEU A 332 -2.32 -7.90 22.16
N VAL A 333 -2.00 -8.90 22.97
CA VAL A 333 -2.94 -9.97 23.30
C VAL A 333 -4.25 -9.47 23.92
N PRO A 334 -4.24 -8.56 24.92
CA PRO A 334 -5.48 -7.99 25.45
C PRO A 334 -6.32 -7.26 24.38
N THR A 335 -5.69 -6.51 23.48
CA THR A 335 -6.38 -5.75 22.44
C THR A 335 -6.89 -6.63 21.30
N VAL A 336 -6.15 -7.69 20.96
CA VAL A 336 -6.58 -8.71 19.99
C VAL A 336 -7.83 -9.42 20.50
N VAL A 337 -7.87 -9.69 21.80
CA VAL A 337 -9.05 -10.22 22.47
C VAL A 337 -10.22 -9.24 22.38
N GLU A 338 -10.00 -7.94 22.60
CA GLU A 338 -11.09 -6.95 22.42
C GLU A 338 -11.60 -6.87 20.96
N SER A 339 -10.76 -7.19 19.97
CA SER A 339 -11.17 -7.22 18.55
C SER A 339 -12.07 -8.41 18.19
N GLY A 340 -12.10 -9.47 19.01
CA GLY A 340 -12.88 -10.69 18.75
C GLY A 340 -12.16 -11.75 17.91
N ALA A 341 -10.85 -11.59 17.67
CA ALA A 341 -10.04 -12.55 16.92
C ALA A 341 -9.96 -13.92 17.63
N ARG A 342 -10.16 -14.98 16.85
CA ARG A 342 -10.18 -16.37 17.33
C ARG A 342 -8.82 -17.04 17.22
N GLU A 343 -8.01 -16.60 16.26
CA GLU A 343 -6.70 -17.14 15.98
C GLU A 343 -5.66 -16.02 16.06
N LEU A 344 -4.64 -16.25 16.89
CA LEU A 344 -3.52 -15.33 17.04
C LEU A 344 -2.21 -16.09 16.82
N GLN A 345 -1.44 -15.65 15.83
CA GLN A 345 -0.07 -16.08 15.63
C GLN A 345 0.88 -14.93 15.91
N VAL A 346 1.83 -15.14 16.81
CA VAL A 346 2.86 -14.15 17.14
C VAL A 346 4.23 -14.82 17.09
N GLU A 347 5.11 -14.25 16.27
CA GLU A 347 6.55 -14.51 16.34
C GLU A 347 7.19 -13.39 17.18
N CYS A 348 7.90 -13.77 18.24
CA CYS A 348 8.54 -12.82 19.15
C CYS A 348 9.91 -13.35 19.59
N GLU A 349 10.96 -12.54 19.43
CA GLU A 349 12.32 -12.93 19.82
C GLU A 349 12.67 -12.57 21.27
N SER A 350 11.85 -11.74 21.93
CA SER A 350 12.19 -11.10 23.22
C SER A 350 11.26 -11.46 24.38
N LEU A 351 10.30 -12.38 24.19
CA LEU A 351 9.37 -12.79 25.24
C LEU A 351 10.11 -13.60 26.31
N ARG A 352 10.20 -13.05 27.54
CA ARG A 352 10.86 -13.69 28.68
C ARG A 352 9.85 -14.46 29.54
N ASP A 353 10.34 -15.17 30.56
CA ASP A 353 9.50 -15.93 31.48
C ASP A 353 8.51 -15.04 32.24
N GLU A 354 8.93 -13.85 32.68
CA GLU A 354 8.06 -12.93 33.42
C GLU A 354 6.91 -12.43 32.52
N ASP A 355 7.22 -12.09 31.27
CA ASP A 355 6.24 -11.66 30.28
C ASP A 355 5.30 -12.80 29.87
N ALA A 356 5.83 -14.02 29.73
CA ALA A 356 5.03 -15.21 29.41
C ALA A 356 4.05 -15.57 30.55
N VAL A 357 4.46 -15.39 31.81
CA VAL A 357 3.58 -15.54 32.97
C VAL A 357 2.48 -14.47 32.97
N ALA A 358 2.84 -13.20 32.73
CA ALA A 358 1.87 -12.12 32.63
C ALA A 358 0.87 -12.36 31.50
N LEU A 359 1.36 -12.80 30.34
CA LEU A 359 0.55 -13.18 29.19
C LEU A 359 -0.39 -14.35 29.51
N ALA A 360 0.09 -15.38 30.20
CA ALA A 360 -0.76 -16.50 30.64
C ALA A 360 -1.88 -16.04 31.59
N ALA A 361 -1.58 -15.09 32.49
CA ALA A 361 -2.58 -14.52 33.38
C ALA A 361 -3.64 -13.71 32.59
N ASP A 362 -3.22 -12.90 31.62
CA ASP A 362 -4.12 -12.15 30.75
C ASP A 362 -5.02 -13.06 29.92
N LEU A 363 -4.46 -14.10 29.31
CA LEU A 363 -5.20 -15.10 28.53
C LEU A 363 -6.20 -15.92 29.35
N SER A 364 -6.02 -15.99 30.68
CA SER A 364 -6.94 -16.69 31.58
C SER A 364 -8.20 -15.88 31.90
N LYS A 365 -8.25 -14.59 31.54
CA LYS A 365 -9.42 -13.73 31.76
C LYS A 365 -10.59 -14.16 30.87
N GLU A 366 -11.83 -13.99 31.35
CA GLU A 366 -13.05 -14.30 30.57
C GLU A 366 -13.14 -13.51 29.27
N ALA A 367 -12.58 -12.29 29.21
CA ALA A 367 -12.52 -11.51 27.98
C ALA A 367 -11.89 -12.31 26.83
N CYS A 368 -10.88 -13.14 27.14
CA CYS A 368 -10.13 -13.98 26.19
C CYS A 368 -10.86 -15.27 25.81
N ALA A 369 -12.11 -15.48 26.27
CA ALA A 369 -12.84 -16.74 26.11
C ALA A 369 -13.05 -17.19 24.66
N HIS A 370 -13.07 -16.25 23.70
CA HIS A 370 -13.28 -16.51 22.27
C HIS A 370 -11.99 -16.83 21.50
N LEU A 371 -10.80 -16.65 22.09
CA LEU A 371 -9.55 -17.08 21.47
C LEU A 371 -9.52 -18.61 21.46
N GLU A 372 -9.50 -19.19 20.27
CA GLU A 372 -9.55 -20.63 19.97
C GLU A 372 -8.17 -21.18 19.63
N GLN A 373 -7.31 -20.40 18.98
CA GLN A 373 -5.96 -20.81 18.62
C GLN A 373 -4.93 -19.74 19.00
N LEU A 374 -3.85 -20.17 19.64
CA LEU A 374 -2.71 -19.32 19.94
C LEU A 374 -1.43 -20.02 19.52
N HIS A 375 -0.75 -19.46 18.52
CA HIS A 375 0.57 -19.90 18.09
C HIS A 375 1.62 -18.88 18.52
N LEU A 376 2.44 -19.25 19.49
CA LEU A 376 3.58 -18.46 19.93
C LEU A 376 4.87 -19.12 19.45
N LYS A 377 5.67 -18.38 18.71
CA LYS A 377 7.02 -18.76 18.33
C LYS A 377 8.01 -17.85 19.04
N CYS A 378 8.81 -18.41 19.95
CA CYS A 378 9.78 -17.63 20.72
C CYS A 378 11.02 -18.44 21.08
N ALA A 379 12.20 -17.82 21.02
CA ALA A 379 13.48 -18.46 21.35
C ALA A 379 13.92 -18.24 22.81
N THR A 380 13.27 -17.33 23.56
CA THR A 380 13.77 -16.84 24.85
C THR A 380 12.96 -17.23 26.06
N ILE A 381 11.79 -17.85 25.88
CA ILE A 381 10.97 -18.33 26.98
C ILE A 381 11.65 -19.54 27.62
N GLY A 382 11.89 -19.46 28.92
CA GLY A 382 12.41 -20.55 29.73
C GLY A 382 11.31 -21.53 30.14
N GLU A 383 11.64 -22.36 31.12
CA GLU A 383 10.72 -23.40 31.59
C GLU A 383 9.53 -22.81 32.37
N LEU A 384 9.78 -21.75 33.15
CA LEU A 384 8.76 -21.11 33.99
C LEU A 384 7.64 -20.50 33.13
N GLY A 385 7.98 -19.71 32.12
CA GLY A 385 7.02 -19.12 31.20
C GLY A 385 6.30 -20.17 30.36
N SER A 386 7.03 -21.19 29.88
CA SER A 386 6.46 -22.30 29.13
C SER A 386 5.41 -23.08 29.95
N ASN A 387 5.71 -23.35 31.21
CA ASN A 387 4.80 -24.05 32.11
C ASN A 387 3.56 -23.21 32.47
N ALA A 388 3.73 -21.90 32.67
CA ALA A 388 2.61 -20.99 32.92
C ALA A 388 1.62 -20.98 31.73
N LEU A 389 2.12 -20.89 30.50
CA LEU A 389 1.28 -20.92 29.29
C LEU A 389 0.57 -22.28 29.10
N ARG A 390 1.27 -23.39 29.35
CA ARG A 390 0.66 -24.74 29.30
C ARG A 390 -0.44 -24.91 30.35
N HIS A 391 -0.21 -24.44 31.57
CA HIS A 391 -1.20 -24.50 32.65
C HIS A 391 -2.46 -23.68 32.30
N MET A 392 -2.28 -22.48 31.76
CA MET A 392 -3.38 -21.65 31.26
C MET A 392 -4.19 -22.40 30.18
N SER A 393 -3.54 -22.99 29.18
CA SER A 393 -4.22 -23.73 28.11
C SER A 393 -5.02 -24.93 28.66
N ALA A 394 -4.42 -25.72 29.55
CA ALA A 394 -5.09 -26.84 30.20
C ALA A 394 -6.31 -26.40 31.02
N HIS A 395 -6.19 -25.29 31.76
CA HIS A 395 -7.29 -24.73 32.54
C HIS A 395 -8.46 -24.24 31.67
N ARG A 396 -8.17 -23.59 30.53
CA ARG A 396 -9.21 -23.16 29.58
C ARG A 396 -9.90 -24.36 28.92
N GLY A 397 -9.17 -25.42 28.59
CA GLY A 397 -9.76 -26.66 28.06
C GLY A 397 -10.72 -27.35 29.04
N ALA A 398 -10.50 -27.20 30.36
CA ALA A 398 -11.37 -27.77 31.38
C ALA A 398 -12.63 -26.94 31.68
N THR A 399 -12.56 -25.62 31.48
CA THR A 399 -13.61 -24.66 31.91
C THR A 399 -14.47 -24.13 30.76
N SER A 400 -13.93 -24.09 29.54
CA SER A 400 -14.61 -23.56 28.35
C SER A 400 -15.24 -24.67 27.52
N ARG A 401 -16.37 -24.38 26.86
CA ARG A 401 -16.98 -25.26 25.85
C ARG A 401 -16.12 -25.38 24.58
N SER A 402 -15.19 -24.45 24.37
CA SER A 402 -14.19 -24.47 23.31
C SER A 402 -12.80 -24.60 23.94
N ALA A 403 -12.07 -25.66 23.60
CA ALA A 403 -10.69 -25.83 24.06
C ALA A 403 -9.77 -24.89 23.27
N LEU A 404 -8.96 -24.10 23.97
CA LEU A 404 -7.89 -23.31 23.35
C LEU A 404 -6.83 -24.28 22.81
N ASP A 405 -6.68 -24.35 21.49
CA ASP A 405 -5.55 -25.02 20.87
C ASP A 405 -4.31 -24.12 21.00
N PHE A 406 -3.35 -24.59 21.78
CA PHE A 406 -2.15 -23.83 22.09
C PHE A 406 -0.94 -24.54 21.51
N ALA A 407 -0.26 -23.86 20.59
CA ALA A 407 0.99 -24.30 20.01
C ALA A 407 2.11 -23.35 20.44
N LEU A 408 3.06 -23.89 21.21
CA LEU A 408 4.29 -23.20 21.57
C LEU A 408 5.47 -23.82 20.84
N THR A 409 6.13 -23.03 20.01
CA THR A 409 7.37 -23.43 19.36
C THR A 409 8.53 -22.68 20.02
N VAL A 410 9.31 -23.39 20.85
CA VAL A 410 10.53 -22.84 21.46
C VAL A 410 11.75 -23.25 20.65
N ALA A 411 12.52 -22.27 20.16
CA ALA A 411 13.78 -22.55 19.50
C ALA A 411 14.88 -22.79 20.55
N ASP A 412 15.49 -23.98 20.55
CA ASP A 412 16.57 -24.30 21.48
C ASP A 412 17.83 -23.49 21.15
N ARG A 413 18.47 -22.89 22.17
CA ARG A 413 19.72 -22.10 22.07
C ARG A 413 20.89 -22.91 21.49
N ALA A 414 20.81 -24.24 21.47
CA ALA A 414 21.86 -25.11 20.93
C ALA A 414 21.84 -25.27 19.39
N GLY A 415 20.79 -24.80 18.68
CA GLY A 415 20.62 -25.10 17.25
C GLY A 415 20.47 -26.61 16.94
N GLN A 416 20.28 -27.42 17.98
CA GLN A 416 19.84 -28.81 17.89
C GLN A 416 18.38 -28.84 18.35
N GLU A 417 17.50 -29.27 17.46
CA GLU A 417 16.09 -29.51 17.76
C GLU A 417 16.00 -30.64 18.81
N ALA A 418 15.74 -30.29 20.08
CA ALA A 418 15.58 -31.27 21.14
C ALA A 418 14.18 -31.91 21.10
N GLU A 419 14.15 -33.20 20.78
CA GLU A 419 12.97 -34.05 20.78
C GLU A 419 12.70 -34.58 22.20
N HIS A 420 11.81 -33.92 22.97
CA HIS A 420 11.27 -34.50 24.19
C HIS A 420 9.89 -35.13 23.92
N ALA A 421 9.91 -36.41 23.53
CA ALA A 421 8.73 -37.27 23.53
C ALA A 421 8.67 -38.03 24.87
N GLU A 422 7.90 -37.53 25.82
CA GLU A 422 7.54 -38.33 27.00
C GLU A 422 6.40 -39.30 26.60
N ARG A 423 6.76 -40.57 26.39
CA ARG A 423 5.79 -41.65 26.13
C ARG A 423 5.00 -41.94 27.41
N ALA A 424 3.75 -41.47 27.48
CA ALA A 424 2.77 -42.04 28.39
C ALA A 424 2.39 -43.48 27.97
N PRO A 425 2.18 -44.43 28.91
CA PRO A 425 1.76 -45.78 28.59
C PRO A 425 0.31 -45.83 28.05
N PRO A 426 -0.06 -46.85 27.25
CA PRO A 426 -1.38 -46.92 26.66
C PRO A 426 -2.45 -47.21 27.73
N ALA A 427 -3.40 -46.30 27.91
CA ALA A 427 -4.64 -46.52 28.66
C ALA A 427 -5.74 -47.10 27.75
N PRO A 428 -6.72 -47.85 28.31
CA PRO A 428 -7.61 -48.70 27.54
C PRO A 428 -8.71 -47.94 26.80
N LEU A 429 -9.22 -48.60 25.74
CA LEU A 429 -10.29 -48.15 24.86
C LEU A 429 -11.53 -47.65 25.63
N GLY A 430 -11.79 -46.34 25.56
CA GLY A 430 -12.99 -45.69 26.11
C GLY A 430 -13.60 -44.69 25.13
N HIS A 431 -14.91 -44.86 24.90
CA HIS A 431 -15.96 -44.08 24.21
C HIS A 431 -15.64 -42.97 23.17
N PRO A 432 -16.36 -42.96 22.02
CA PRO A 432 -16.31 -41.86 21.05
C PRO A 432 -17.21 -40.71 21.51
N GLY A 433 -16.66 -39.50 21.70
CA GLY A 433 -17.47 -38.32 21.98
C GLY A 433 -16.78 -37.10 22.60
N GLN A 434 -15.49 -37.15 22.94
CA GLN A 434 -14.77 -35.98 23.48
C GLN A 434 -13.91 -35.28 22.41
N PRO A 435 -13.95 -33.94 22.33
CA PRO A 435 -13.00 -33.19 21.52
C PRO A 435 -11.58 -33.41 22.06
N ARG A 436 -10.68 -33.91 21.21
CA ARG A 436 -9.27 -34.10 21.53
C ARG A 436 -8.49 -32.83 21.16
N ALA A 437 -7.91 -32.16 22.15
CA ALA A 437 -6.85 -31.18 21.91
C ALA A 437 -5.65 -31.89 21.27
N THR A 438 -5.18 -31.42 20.12
CA THR A 438 -4.05 -32.01 19.40
C THR A 438 -2.89 -31.04 19.40
N LEU A 439 -1.99 -31.18 20.37
CA LEU A 439 -0.73 -30.44 20.40
C LEU A 439 0.10 -30.81 19.16
N ARG A 440 0.23 -29.90 18.20
CA ARG A 440 1.17 -30.02 17.08
C ARG A 440 2.34 -29.06 17.30
N VAL A 441 3.45 -29.61 17.78
CA VAL A 441 4.76 -28.94 17.69
C VAL A 441 5.24 -29.10 16.24
N LEU A 442 5.13 -28.03 15.45
CA LEU A 442 5.58 -28.03 14.05
C LEU A 442 7.07 -27.67 13.97
N VAL A 443 7.87 -28.68 13.62
CA VAL A 443 9.31 -28.54 13.37
C VAL A 443 9.53 -28.21 11.89
N SER A 444 9.90 -26.96 11.59
CA SER A 444 10.15 -26.50 10.22
C SER A 444 11.63 -26.69 9.85
N LYS A 445 11.94 -27.70 9.03
CA LYS A 445 13.27 -27.88 8.43
C LYS A 445 13.54 -26.83 7.35
N ARG A 446 14.27 -25.76 7.66
CA ARG A 446 14.86 -24.89 6.64
C ARG A 446 16.09 -25.56 6.02
N LYS A 447 16.06 -25.79 4.69
CA LYS A 447 17.23 -26.20 3.92
C LYS A 447 18.21 -25.02 3.86
N ARG A 448 19.42 -25.18 4.40
CA ARG A 448 20.47 -24.14 4.35
C ARG A 448 20.69 -23.70 2.89
N PRO A 449 20.79 -22.39 2.58
CA PRO A 449 21.31 -21.95 1.30
C PRO A 449 22.75 -22.45 1.17
N GLN A 450 23.09 -23.02 0.00
CA GLN A 450 24.46 -23.39 -0.33
C GLN A 450 25.35 -22.14 -0.25
N ARG A 451 26.49 -22.26 0.44
CA ARG A 451 27.53 -21.22 0.40
C ARG A 451 27.94 -21.02 -1.08
N PRO A 452 28.07 -19.77 -1.56
CA PRO A 452 28.74 -19.53 -2.82
C PRO A 452 30.19 -19.99 -2.71
N ASP A 453 30.68 -20.63 -3.76
CA ASP A 453 32.07 -21.08 -3.86
C ASP A 453 33.02 -19.88 -3.73
N PRO A 454 34.20 -20.06 -3.10
CA PRO A 454 35.20 -19.01 -3.03
C PRO A 454 35.69 -18.62 -4.45
N PRO A 455 35.99 -17.34 -4.69
CA PRO A 455 36.47 -16.90 -5.99
C PRO A 455 37.80 -17.58 -6.33
N MET A 456 37.85 -18.18 -7.54
CA MET A 456 39.07 -18.71 -8.14
C MET A 456 40.16 -17.63 -8.18
N GLN A 457 41.29 -17.92 -7.54
CA GLN A 457 42.51 -17.12 -7.69
C GLN A 457 43.02 -17.25 -9.13
N VAL A 458 43.11 -16.11 -9.82
CA VAL A 458 43.73 -15.99 -11.14
C VAL A 458 45.26 -15.87 -10.93
N PRO A 459 46.11 -16.58 -11.68
CA PRO A 459 47.56 -16.45 -11.57
C PRO A 459 48.03 -15.09 -12.07
N ALA A 460 49.00 -14.51 -11.36
CA ALA A 460 49.67 -13.28 -11.73
C ALA A 460 50.50 -13.47 -13.02
N GLU A 461 50.18 -12.70 -14.07
CA GLU A 461 51.04 -12.53 -15.22
C GLU A 461 52.04 -11.38 -14.97
N SER A 462 53.32 -11.74 -15.04
CA SER A 462 54.46 -10.86 -15.16
C SER A 462 54.47 -10.19 -16.53
N GLY A 463 54.48 -8.86 -16.57
CA GLY A 463 54.59 -8.08 -17.81
C GLY A 463 55.39 -6.79 -17.58
N HIS A 464 56.33 -6.56 -18.47
CA HIS A 464 57.44 -5.61 -18.41
C HIS A 464 57.06 -4.12 -18.44
N ALA A 465 58.03 -3.33 -17.97
CA ALA A 465 58.13 -1.89 -18.08
C ALA A 465 58.02 -1.37 -19.51
N ASP A 466 57.42 -0.18 -19.66
CA ASP A 466 58.10 0.97 -20.27
C ASP A 466 57.30 2.26 -20.02
N SER A 467 57.97 3.23 -19.41
CA SER A 467 57.56 4.64 -19.37
C SER A 467 57.91 5.30 -20.70
N PRO A 468 57.25 6.41 -21.09
CA PRO A 468 57.88 7.68 -20.75
C PRO A 468 56.90 8.82 -20.37
N SER A 469 57.40 9.63 -19.43
CA SER A 469 57.27 11.08 -19.23
C SER A 469 56.21 11.89 -20.00
N PHE A 470 55.50 12.74 -19.26
CA PHE A 470 55.24 14.19 -19.44
C PHE A 470 54.08 14.49 -18.46
N GLY A 471 54.08 15.45 -17.54
CA GLY A 471 54.67 16.77 -17.49
C GLY A 471 53.55 17.73 -17.09
N GLY A 472 53.58 18.24 -15.85
CA GLY A 472 52.97 19.50 -15.38
C GLY A 472 51.47 19.76 -15.56
N VAL A 473 50.78 20.07 -14.47
CA VAL A 473 50.47 21.45 -14.02
C VAL A 473 49.33 21.33 -13.01
N SER A 474 49.61 21.72 -11.77
CA SER A 474 48.60 21.92 -10.72
C SER A 474 48.65 23.40 -10.34
N ALA A 475 47.55 24.11 -10.57
CA ALA A 475 47.32 25.46 -10.07
C ALA A 475 45.90 25.50 -9.51
N LEU A 476 45.81 25.31 -8.19
CA LEU A 476 44.68 25.71 -7.37
C LEU A 476 44.85 27.19 -7.04
N VAL A 477 43.89 28.01 -7.47
CA VAL A 477 43.68 29.37 -6.97
C VAL A 477 42.20 29.52 -6.66
N GLU A 478 41.93 29.71 -5.38
CA GLU A 478 40.81 30.46 -4.80
C GLU A 478 41.40 31.20 -3.58
N PRO A 479 40.76 32.25 -3.00
CA PRO A 479 39.48 32.86 -3.37
C PRO A 479 39.50 34.40 -3.43
N GLN A 480 38.48 35.01 -4.04
CA GLN A 480 37.73 36.16 -3.51
C GLN A 480 36.28 36.09 -3.94
#